data_AF-W9KLF9-F1
#
_entry.id   AF-W9KLF9-F1
#
_cell.length_a   1.000
_cell.length_b   1.000
_cell.length_c   1.000
_cell.angle_alpha   90.00
_cell.angle_beta   90.00
_cell.angle_gamma   90.00
#
_symmetry.space_group_name_H-M   'P 1'
#
loop_
_entity.id
_entity.type
_entity.pdbx_description
1 polymer ?
#
loop_
_entity_poly.entity_id
_entity_poly.type
_entity_poly.pdbx_seq_one_letter_code
_entity_poly.pdbx_strand_id
1 'polypeptide(L)'
;MSSRLPLFTRGSADSQSQENDPSSPAEQRDDAKRNFLKTMRALPTQHYWNVYFDRQAKEGESGDQYHSGLEQLGTQIESVQDFWRYANNTPVGNIGVRESLYLFKSGFRPVWEDRRNILGGSWTFRFPKSIGPDVWTRVQLLAIGEKLQSVLDDDDQLCGVGLSVRFNSHLITVWHRDASKKNSIDNIVKCIMEELPPEMHPKPDAYYYKRHSDHAGFNPPPELKVVLDSRRQEEEKLAAAAKGGDAKPAVTVESPQ
;
A
#
# COMPACT_ATOMS: atom_id res chain seq x y z
N MET A 1 -35.20 20.65 20.98
CA MET A 1 -35.37 19.35 20.29
C MET A 1 -34.56 19.41 19.02
N SER A 2 -33.54 18.56 18.88
CA SER A 2 -32.61 18.60 17.73
C SER A 2 -33.25 17.88 16.53
N SER A 3 -33.71 18.63 15.54
CA SER A 3 -34.20 18.07 14.27
C SER A 3 -33.02 17.45 13.51
N ARG A 4 -32.95 16.11 13.48
CA ARG A 4 -32.07 15.41 12.54
C ARG A 4 -32.56 15.69 11.13
N LEU A 5 -31.66 16.17 10.26
CA LEU A 5 -31.92 16.27 8.82
C LEU A 5 -32.24 14.88 8.27
N PRO A 6 -33.28 14.73 7.42
CA PRO A 6 -33.60 13.45 6.83
C PRO A 6 -32.51 13.04 5.85
N LEU A 7 -32.06 11.79 5.95
CA LEU A 7 -31.20 11.16 4.95
C LEU A 7 -32.03 10.95 3.68
N PHE A 8 -31.65 11.62 2.58
CA PHE A 8 -32.22 11.36 1.27
C PHE A 8 -31.72 10.00 0.75
N THR A 9 -32.47 8.95 1.02
CA THR A 9 -32.29 7.64 0.40
C THR A 9 -32.92 7.69 -0.99
N ARG A 10 -32.09 7.58 -2.05
CA ARG A 10 -32.59 7.60 -3.42
C ARG A 10 -33.24 6.25 -3.73
N GLY A 11 -34.57 6.22 -3.73
CA GLY A 11 -35.38 5.14 -4.29
C GLY A 11 -36.26 4.39 -3.29
N SER A 12 -37.47 4.89 -3.06
CA SER A 12 -38.67 4.09 -2.78
C SER A 12 -39.91 4.96 -3.05
N ALA A 13 -40.76 4.45 -3.96
CA ALA A 13 -42.12 4.83 -4.41
C ALA A 13 -42.68 6.20 -3.97
N ASP A 14 -43.24 7.03 -4.85
CA ASP A 14 -44.52 6.80 -5.50
C ASP A 14 -44.80 7.93 -6.50
N SER A 15 -45.72 7.68 -7.42
CA SER A 15 -46.11 8.65 -8.45
C SER A 15 -46.94 9.79 -7.84
N GLN A 16 -46.52 11.05 -7.97
CA GLN A 16 -47.37 12.22 -8.29
C GLN A 16 -46.60 13.56 -8.24
N SER A 17 -47.03 14.46 -9.14
CA SER A 17 -46.76 15.90 -9.25
C SER A 17 -45.31 16.38 -9.42
N GLN A 18 -44.95 16.68 -10.68
CA GLN A 18 -44.01 17.76 -10.98
C GLN A 18 -44.63 19.10 -10.54
N GLU A 19 -44.43 19.47 -9.29
CA GLU A 19 -44.54 20.88 -8.89
C GLU A 19 -43.20 21.55 -9.21
N ASN A 20 -43.22 22.48 -10.16
CA ASN A 20 -42.14 23.42 -10.43
C ASN A 20 -42.07 24.43 -9.27
N ASP A 21 -41.48 24.03 -8.16
CA ASP A 21 -41.06 24.98 -7.13
C ASP A 21 -39.83 25.74 -7.68
N PRO A 22 -39.80 27.09 -7.70
CA PRO A 22 -38.62 27.82 -8.17
C PRO A 22 -37.46 27.55 -7.21
N SER A 23 -36.60 26.59 -7.59
CA SER A 23 -35.40 26.22 -6.85
C SER A 23 -34.62 27.47 -6.45
N SER A 24 -34.21 27.57 -5.19
CA SER A 24 -33.45 28.71 -4.68
C SER A 24 -32.17 28.93 -5.52
N PRO A 25 -31.69 30.17 -5.68
CA PRO A 25 -30.41 30.43 -6.36
C PRO A 25 -29.23 29.63 -5.80
N ALA A 26 -29.29 29.20 -4.54
CA ALA A 26 -28.31 28.30 -3.93
C ALA A 26 -28.39 26.86 -4.50
N GLU A 27 -29.60 26.32 -4.65
CA GLU A 27 -29.85 24.98 -5.19
C GLU A 27 -29.45 24.90 -6.67
N GLN A 28 -29.76 25.93 -7.46
CA GLN A 28 -29.34 26.03 -8.85
C GLN A 28 -27.81 26.03 -9.00
N ARG A 29 -27.11 26.73 -8.10
CA ARG A 29 -25.64 26.76 -8.08
C ARG A 29 -25.06 25.40 -7.72
N ASP A 30 -25.66 24.68 -6.78
CA ASP A 30 -25.20 23.35 -6.39
C ASP A 30 -25.49 22.30 -7.48
N ASP A 31 -26.61 22.41 -8.18
CA ASP A 31 -26.92 21.57 -9.34
C ASP A 31 -26.00 21.84 -10.52
N ALA A 32 -25.69 23.11 -10.80
CA ALA A 32 -24.70 23.49 -11.80
C ALA A 32 -23.31 22.93 -11.46
N LYS A 33 -22.87 23.03 -10.20
CA LYS A 33 -21.61 22.42 -9.73
C LYS A 33 -21.62 20.91 -9.87
N ARG A 34 -22.71 20.23 -9.49
CA ARG A 34 -22.84 18.77 -9.62
C ARG A 34 -22.83 18.34 -11.08
N ASN A 35 -23.50 19.07 -11.96
CA ASN A 35 -23.48 18.77 -13.40
C ASN A 35 -22.10 19.01 -14.01
N PHE A 36 -21.41 20.08 -13.62
CA PHE A 36 -20.01 20.32 -14.00
C PHE A 36 -19.07 19.20 -13.53
N LEU A 37 -19.22 18.73 -12.29
CA LEU A 37 -18.42 17.61 -11.77
C LEU A 37 -18.70 16.30 -12.53
N LYS A 38 -19.94 16.09 -13.02
CA LYS A 38 -20.29 14.91 -13.83
C LYS A 38 -19.74 14.97 -15.24
N THR A 39 -19.57 16.16 -15.81
CA THR A 39 -19.01 16.33 -17.16
C THR A 39 -17.48 16.39 -17.17
N MET A 40 -16.84 16.59 -16.02
CA MET A 40 -15.39 16.47 -15.91
C MET A 40 -14.93 15.02 -16.14
N ARG A 41 -13.87 14.89 -16.93
CA ARG A 41 -13.17 13.61 -17.11
C ARG A 41 -12.66 13.13 -15.76
N ALA A 42 -12.74 11.82 -15.52
CA ALA A 42 -12.16 11.21 -14.33
C ALA A 42 -10.67 11.58 -14.21
N LEU A 43 -10.22 11.86 -12.99
CA LEU A 43 -8.84 12.26 -12.72
C LEU A 43 -7.99 10.99 -12.72
N PRO A 44 -7.09 10.78 -13.71
CA PRO A 44 -6.34 9.55 -13.81
C PRO A 44 -5.34 9.42 -12.65
N THR A 45 -5.12 8.20 -12.19
CA THR A 45 -3.95 7.88 -11.36
C THR A 45 -2.71 7.77 -12.25
N GLN A 46 -1.52 8.03 -11.68
CA GLN A 46 -0.27 7.91 -12.43
C GLN A 46 0.00 6.47 -12.90
N HIS A 47 -0.31 5.51 -12.03
CA HIS A 47 -0.26 4.08 -12.32
C HIS A 47 -1.64 3.47 -12.15
N TYR A 48 -1.89 2.36 -12.84
CA TYR A 48 -3.07 1.55 -12.58
C TYR A 48 -2.85 0.68 -11.35
N TRP A 49 -3.91 0.45 -10.58
CA TRP A 49 -3.86 -0.31 -9.34
C TRP A 49 -4.86 -1.46 -9.34
N ASN A 50 -4.45 -2.60 -8.79
CA ASN A 50 -5.30 -3.76 -8.62
C ASN A 50 -5.46 -4.05 -7.13
N VAL A 51 -6.68 -4.45 -6.75
CA VAL A 51 -6.98 -4.86 -5.38
C VAL A 51 -6.87 -6.37 -5.30
N TYR A 52 -6.25 -6.89 -4.25
CA TYR A 52 -6.22 -8.32 -3.98
C TYR A 52 -6.75 -8.61 -2.58
N PHE A 53 -7.32 -9.79 -2.41
CA PHE A 53 -7.82 -10.29 -1.15
C PHE A 53 -7.29 -11.69 -0.92
N ASP A 54 -6.74 -11.93 0.26
CA ASP A 54 -6.10 -13.18 0.62
C ASP A 54 -6.78 -13.77 1.86
N ARG A 55 -7.31 -14.99 1.70
CA ARG A 55 -7.84 -15.80 2.79
C ARG A 55 -6.87 -16.93 3.09
N GLN A 56 -6.24 -16.87 4.25
CA GLN A 56 -5.47 -17.99 4.76
C GLN A 56 -6.40 -19.08 5.26
N ALA A 57 -6.17 -20.33 4.85
CA ALA A 57 -6.91 -21.47 5.37
C ALA A 57 -6.79 -21.55 6.90
N LYS A 58 -7.90 -21.85 7.58
CA LYS A 58 -7.83 -22.21 9.00
C LYS A 58 -7.26 -23.63 9.10
N GLU A 59 -6.35 -23.84 10.05
CA GLU A 59 -5.83 -25.17 10.36
C GLU A 59 -7.01 -26.10 10.69
N GLY A 60 -7.18 -27.17 9.91
CA GLY A 60 -8.22 -28.19 10.10
C GLY A 60 -9.45 -28.10 9.19
N GLU A 61 -9.60 -27.06 8.36
CA GLU A 61 -10.69 -26.97 7.37
C GLU A 61 -10.27 -27.59 6.03
N SER A 62 -10.30 -28.91 5.95
CA SER A 62 -10.18 -29.66 4.69
C SER A 62 -11.58 -29.99 4.17
N GLY A 63 -12.17 -29.07 3.40
CA GLY A 63 -13.45 -29.30 2.73
C GLY A 63 -13.56 -28.49 1.45
N ASP A 64 -14.08 -29.11 0.39
CA ASP A 64 -14.19 -28.64 -1.01
C ASP A 64 -14.98 -27.31 -1.24
N GLN A 65 -15.22 -26.50 -0.19
CA GLN A 65 -16.07 -25.30 -0.25
C GLN A 65 -15.40 -24.03 0.31
N TYR A 66 -14.11 -24.04 0.62
CA TYR A 66 -13.38 -22.86 1.08
C TYR A 66 -12.34 -22.40 0.05
N HIS A 67 -12.60 -21.27 -0.61
CA HIS A 67 -11.63 -20.60 -1.48
C HIS A 67 -10.54 -19.95 -0.62
N SER A 68 -9.52 -20.72 -0.23
CA SER A 68 -8.29 -20.18 0.34
C SER A 68 -7.34 -19.74 -0.77
N GLY A 69 -6.73 -18.58 -0.61
CA GLY A 69 -5.74 -18.07 -1.54
C GLY A 69 -5.94 -16.61 -1.92
N LEU A 70 -4.99 -16.14 -2.72
CA LEU A 70 -4.92 -14.77 -3.18
C LEU A 70 -5.78 -14.56 -4.43
N GLU A 71 -6.85 -13.79 -4.29
CA GLU A 71 -7.77 -13.44 -5.35
C GLU A 71 -7.63 -11.96 -5.73
N GLN A 72 -7.69 -11.64 -7.02
CA GLN A 72 -7.78 -10.26 -7.47
C GLN A 72 -9.25 -9.83 -7.44
N LEU A 73 -9.56 -8.74 -6.72
CA LEU A 73 -10.90 -8.19 -6.61
C LEU A 73 -11.18 -7.17 -7.72
N GLY A 74 -12.38 -7.27 -8.32
CA GLY A 74 -13.00 -6.22 -9.10
C GLY A 74 -12.22 -5.74 -10.34
N THR A 75 -12.62 -4.56 -10.82
CA THR A 75 -11.99 -3.88 -11.95
C THR A 75 -10.79 -3.05 -11.50
N GLN A 76 -9.80 -2.91 -12.38
CA GLN A 76 -8.62 -2.09 -12.18
C GLN A 76 -9.00 -0.64 -11.81
N ILE A 77 -8.27 -0.06 -10.86
CA ILE A 77 -8.38 1.35 -10.48
C ILE A 77 -7.48 2.17 -11.40
N GLU A 78 -8.09 2.99 -12.25
CA GLU A 78 -7.41 3.85 -13.23
C GLU A 78 -7.56 5.34 -12.90
N SER A 79 -8.45 5.67 -11.96
CA SER A 79 -8.77 7.04 -11.58
C SER A 79 -9.02 7.21 -10.08
N VAL A 80 -8.93 8.44 -9.61
CA VAL A 80 -9.25 8.82 -8.22
C VAL A 80 -10.72 8.47 -7.90
N GLN A 81 -11.62 8.61 -8.87
CA GLN A 81 -13.03 8.24 -8.73
C GLN A 81 -13.20 6.73 -8.54
N ASP A 82 -12.46 5.90 -9.27
CA ASP A 82 -12.51 4.44 -9.13
C ASP A 82 -11.95 3.99 -7.78
N PHE A 83 -10.87 4.64 -7.32
CA PHE A 83 -10.37 4.42 -5.97
C PHE A 83 -11.45 4.68 -4.92
N TRP A 84 -12.12 5.84 -4.96
CA TRP A 84 -13.15 6.17 -3.97
C TRP A 84 -14.39 5.27 -4.09
N ARG A 85 -14.76 4.82 -5.30
CA ARG A 85 -15.80 3.80 -5.48
C ARG A 85 -15.44 2.52 -4.74
N TYR A 86 -14.21 2.04 -4.92
CA TYR A 86 -13.71 0.86 -4.21
C TYR A 86 -13.62 1.09 -2.70
N ALA A 87 -12.95 2.15 -2.26
CA ALA A 87 -12.68 2.42 -0.85
C ALA A 87 -13.98 2.61 -0.04
N ASN A 88 -14.96 3.35 -0.58
CA ASN A 88 -16.23 3.61 0.10
C ASN A 88 -17.11 2.36 0.24
N ASN A 89 -16.97 1.39 -0.67
CA ASN A 89 -17.79 0.17 -0.69
C ASN A 89 -17.06 -1.05 -0.11
N THR A 90 -15.80 -0.90 0.32
CA THR A 90 -15.04 -1.99 0.94
C THR A 90 -15.29 -1.98 2.45
N PRO A 91 -15.92 -3.03 3.01
CA PRO A 91 -16.25 -3.08 4.43
C PRO A 91 -15.02 -3.49 5.26
N VAL A 92 -14.01 -2.61 5.37
CA VAL A 92 -12.73 -2.88 6.03
C VAL A 92 -12.91 -3.39 7.47
N GLY A 93 -13.91 -2.88 8.20
CA GLY A 93 -14.24 -3.32 9.56
C GLY A 93 -14.80 -4.75 9.67
N ASN A 94 -15.24 -5.34 8.56
CA ASN A 94 -15.84 -6.68 8.51
C ASN A 94 -14.85 -7.74 8.01
N ILE A 95 -13.63 -7.35 7.67
CA ILE A 95 -12.57 -8.29 7.25
C ILE A 95 -12.20 -9.18 8.44
N GLY A 96 -12.24 -10.50 8.22
CA GLY A 96 -12.00 -11.51 9.22
C GLY A 96 -10.54 -11.60 9.65
N VAL A 97 -10.30 -12.20 10.83
CA VAL A 97 -8.95 -12.47 11.32
C VAL A 97 -8.25 -13.47 10.40
N ARG A 98 -6.95 -13.23 10.11
CA ARG A 98 -6.14 -13.96 9.12
C ARG A 98 -6.49 -13.68 7.65
N GLU A 99 -7.38 -12.73 7.37
CA GLU A 99 -7.59 -12.21 6.02
C GLU A 99 -6.72 -10.97 5.78
N SER A 100 -6.35 -10.76 4.51
CA SER A 100 -5.59 -9.58 4.08
C SER A 100 -6.16 -8.96 2.81
N LEU A 101 -6.05 -7.64 2.72
CA LEU A 101 -6.45 -6.82 1.58
C LEU A 101 -5.24 -6.05 1.07
N TYR A 102 -4.99 -6.06 -0.23
CA TYR A 102 -3.83 -5.42 -0.84
C TYR A 102 -4.25 -4.47 -1.94
N LEU A 103 -3.51 -3.38 -2.12
CA LEU A 103 -3.63 -2.44 -3.23
C LEU A 103 -2.25 -2.33 -3.89
N PHE A 104 -2.08 -2.93 -5.07
CA PHE A 104 -0.79 -3.07 -5.73
C PHE A 104 -0.81 -2.42 -7.12
N LYS A 105 0.32 -1.84 -7.54
CA LYS A 105 0.48 -1.32 -8.89
C LYS A 105 0.29 -2.46 -9.89
N SER A 106 -0.30 -2.15 -11.04
CA SER A 106 -0.56 -3.12 -12.09
C SER A 106 0.74 -3.80 -12.55
N GLY A 107 0.67 -5.12 -12.70
CA GLY A 107 1.82 -5.98 -13.00
C GLY A 107 2.64 -6.40 -11.77
N PHE A 108 2.32 -5.94 -10.57
CA PHE A 108 2.81 -6.55 -9.32
C PHE A 108 1.73 -7.43 -8.68
N ARG A 109 2.16 -8.53 -8.06
CA ARG A 109 1.30 -9.34 -7.21
C ARG A 109 1.79 -9.26 -5.76
N PRO A 110 0.92 -9.28 -4.74
CA PRO A 110 1.34 -9.29 -3.33
C PRO A 110 1.84 -10.68 -2.89
N VAL A 111 2.86 -11.18 -3.59
CA VAL A 111 3.54 -12.46 -3.36
C VAL A 111 5.04 -12.18 -3.36
N TRP A 112 5.76 -12.70 -2.37
CA TRP A 112 7.20 -12.46 -2.22
C TRP A 112 8.01 -13.02 -3.39
N GLU A 113 7.57 -14.15 -3.93
CA GLU A 113 8.16 -14.89 -5.03
C GLU A 113 7.84 -14.31 -6.41
N ASP A 114 7.04 -13.24 -6.49
CA ASP A 114 6.83 -12.52 -7.74
C ASP A 114 8.18 -11.98 -8.24
N ARG A 115 8.45 -12.16 -9.54
CA ARG A 115 9.71 -11.72 -10.17
C ARG A 115 10.03 -10.25 -9.89
N ARG A 116 9.02 -9.39 -9.74
CA ARG A 116 9.20 -7.97 -9.46
C ARG A 116 9.36 -7.65 -7.97
N ASN A 117 9.06 -8.59 -7.07
CA ASN A 117 9.19 -8.41 -5.63
C ASN A 117 10.39 -9.15 -5.04
N ILE A 118 10.99 -10.09 -5.75
CA ILE A 118 11.95 -11.04 -5.17
C ILE A 118 13.19 -10.38 -4.51
N LEU A 119 13.59 -9.21 -5.00
CA LEU A 119 14.69 -8.41 -4.44
C LEU A 119 14.23 -7.34 -3.44
N GLY A 120 12.92 -7.24 -3.25
CA GLY A 120 12.29 -6.19 -2.47
C GLY A 120 12.18 -6.49 -0.99
N GLY A 121 11.46 -5.61 -0.33
CA GLY A 121 11.10 -5.79 1.07
C GLY A 121 9.89 -4.94 1.43
N SER A 122 9.51 -5.03 2.69
CA SER A 122 8.37 -4.30 3.19
C SER A 122 8.58 -3.78 4.61
N TRP A 123 8.08 -2.58 4.84
CA TRP A 123 7.75 -2.12 6.18
C TRP A 123 6.42 -2.71 6.60
N THR A 124 6.35 -3.19 7.84
CA THR A 124 5.10 -3.59 8.50
C THR A 124 4.88 -2.71 9.73
N PHE A 125 3.74 -2.04 9.78
CA PHE A 125 3.28 -1.20 10.88
C PHE A 125 2.10 -1.84 11.58
N ARG A 126 2.12 -1.90 12.91
CA ARG A 126 1.07 -2.48 13.74
C ARG A 126 0.25 -1.37 14.38
N PHE A 127 -1.04 -1.39 14.11
CA PHE A 127 -1.99 -0.44 14.67
C PHE A 127 -3.11 -1.15 15.47
N PRO A 128 -3.65 -0.50 16.52
CA PRO A 128 -4.90 -0.92 17.14
C PRO A 128 -6.03 -1.00 16.11
N LYS A 129 -6.95 -1.97 16.28
CA LYS A 129 -8.10 -2.14 15.40
C LYS A 129 -9.00 -0.90 15.30
N SER A 130 -9.05 -0.08 16.36
CA SER A 130 -9.86 1.14 16.40
C SER A 130 -9.42 2.21 15.40
N ILE A 131 -8.13 2.29 15.07
CA ILE A 131 -7.58 3.29 14.13
C ILE A 131 -7.13 2.67 12.80
N GLY A 132 -6.96 1.33 12.76
CA GLY A 132 -6.42 0.64 11.59
C GLY A 132 -7.14 0.93 10.26
N PRO A 133 -8.49 0.99 10.20
CA PRO A 133 -9.20 1.36 8.97
C PRO A 133 -8.84 2.75 8.45
N ASP A 134 -8.78 3.76 9.33
CA ASP A 134 -8.44 5.14 8.94
C ASP A 134 -6.99 5.24 8.47
N VAL A 135 -6.07 4.59 9.18
CA VAL A 135 -4.65 4.54 8.76
C VAL A 135 -4.52 3.81 7.43
N TRP A 136 -5.28 2.73 7.20
CA TRP A 136 -5.28 2.02 5.93
C TRP A 136 -5.68 2.93 4.78
N THR A 137 -6.79 3.66 4.90
CA THR A 137 -7.21 4.62 3.88
C THR A 137 -6.15 5.70 3.62
N ARG A 138 -5.53 6.25 4.67
CA ARG A 138 -4.45 7.24 4.51
C ARG A 138 -3.26 6.67 3.76
N VAL A 139 -2.81 5.45 4.10
CA VAL A 139 -1.69 4.80 3.42
C VAL A 139 -2.02 4.49 1.95
N GLN A 140 -3.26 4.09 1.65
CA GLN A 140 -3.71 3.94 0.26
C GLN A 140 -3.65 5.27 -0.51
N LEU A 141 -4.06 6.38 0.10
CA LEU A 141 -3.97 7.72 -0.50
C LEU A 141 -2.52 8.11 -0.78
N LEU A 142 -1.60 7.83 0.14
CA LEU A 142 -0.16 8.07 -0.07
C LEU A 142 0.42 7.22 -1.21
N ALA A 143 -0.13 6.01 -1.42
CA ALA A 143 0.26 5.13 -2.52
C ALA A 143 -0.25 5.65 -3.87
N ILE A 144 -1.57 5.82 -4.04
CA ILE A 144 -2.17 6.23 -5.33
C ILE A 144 -1.85 7.68 -5.71
N GLY A 145 -1.57 8.52 -4.71
CA GLY A 145 -1.11 9.90 -4.89
C GLY A 145 0.39 10.03 -5.17
N GLU A 146 1.09 8.90 -5.35
CA GLU A 146 2.54 8.80 -5.62
C GLU A 146 3.46 9.44 -4.56
N LYS A 147 2.93 9.80 -3.38
CA LYS A 147 3.76 10.33 -2.29
C LYS A 147 4.77 9.29 -1.80
N LEU A 148 4.34 8.03 -1.62
CA LEU A 148 5.25 6.94 -1.25
C LEU A 148 6.28 6.62 -2.34
N GLN A 149 5.95 6.78 -3.62
CA GLN A 149 6.91 6.61 -4.71
C GLN A 149 7.94 7.75 -4.74
N SER A 150 7.51 8.98 -4.44
CA SER A 150 8.37 10.18 -4.51
C SER A 150 9.52 10.21 -3.50
N VAL A 151 9.49 9.34 -2.49
CA VAL A 151 10.51 9.27 -1.44
C VAL A 151 11.50 8.12 -1.62
N LEU A 152 11.30 7.30 -2.66
CA LEU A 152 12.21 6.22 -3.04
C LEU A 152 13.34 6.76 -3.92
N ASP A 153 14.44 6.02 -3.99
CA ASP A 153 15.51 6.27 -4.96
C ASP A 153 14.98 6.12 -6.42
N ASP A 154 15.58 6.81 -7.38
CA ASP A 154 15.09 6.90 -8.78
C ASP A 154 14.94 5.53 -9.48
N ASP A 155 15.74 4.54 -9.09
CA ASP A 155 15.72 3.18 -9.65
C ASP A 155 14.94 2.17 -8.79
N ASP A 156 14.21 2.65 -7.78
CA ASP A 156 13.32 1.85 -6.94
C ASP A 156 11.84 2.16 -7.24
N GLN A 157 10.98 1.21 -6.91
CA GLN A 157 9.57 1.28 -7.26
C GLN A 157 8.70 0.80 -6.11
N LEU A 158 7.67 1.58 -5.80
CA LEU A 158 6.60 1.17 -4.91
C LEU A 158 5.83 0.03 -5.58
N CYS A 159 5.78 -1.14 -4.95
CA CYS A 159 5.01 -2.28 -5.45
C CYS A 159 3.53 -2.14 -5.06
N GLY A 160 3.28 -1.83 -3.79
CA GLY A 160 1.93 -1.77 -3.25
C GLY A 160 1.88 -1.66 -1.74
N VAL A 161 0.66 -1.63 -1.22
CA VAL A 161 0.36 -1.56 0.20
C VAL A 161 -0.63 -2.63 0.59
N GLY A 162 -0.61 -3.07 1.85
CA GLY A 162 -1.48 -4.13 2.34
C GLY A 162 -2.00 -3.89 3.74
N LEU A 163 -3.19 -4.40 4.02
CA LEU A 163 -3.82 -4.50 5.33
C LEU A 163 -4.00 -5.98 5.66
N SER A 164 -3.42 -6.45 6.76
CA SER A 164 -3.64 -7.80 7.27
C SER A 164 -4.29 -7.74 8.65
N VAL A 165 -5.46 -8.37 8.80
CA VAL A 165 -6.19 -8.39 10.06
C VAL A 165 -5.65 -9.50 10.97
N ARG A 166 -5.28 -9.12 12.20
CA ARG A 166 -4.84 -10.04 13.26
C ARG A 166 -5.82 -9.97 14.43
N PHE A 167 -5.60 -10.82 15.42
CA PHE A 167 -6.52 -10.94 16.56
C PHE A 167 -6.71 -9.60 17.30
N ASN A 168 -5.61 -8.92 17.63
CA ASN A 168 -5.60 -7.68 18.43
C ASN A 168 -5.15 -6.43 17.66
N SER A 169 -4.78 -6.55 16.38
CA SER A 169 -4.21 -5.45 15.62
C SER A 169 -4.52 -5.55 14.13
N HIS A 170 -4.38 -4.42 13.44
CA HIS A 170 -4.22 -4.37 11.99
C HIS A 170 -2.73 -4.20 11.68
N LEU A 171 -2.23 -4.99 10.73
CA LEU A 171 -0.89 -4.81 10.18
C LEU A 171 -1.03 -4.10 8.84
N ILE A 172 -0.40 -2.94 8.70
CA ILE A 172 -0.36 -2.18 7.45
C ILE A 172 1.05 -2.31 6.88
N THR A 173 1.15 -2.70 5.62
CA THR A 173 2.43 -2.98 4.95
C THR A 173 2.64 -2.07 3.77
N VAL A 174 3.89 -1.70 3.52
CA VAL A 174 4.33 -0.91 2.36
C VAL A 174 5.48 -1.64 1.70
N TRP A 175 5.31 -2.02 0.43
CA TRP A 175 6.21 -2.89 -0.32
C TRP A 175 6.93 -2.11 -1.41
N HIS A 176 8.23 -2.28 -1.51
CA HIS A 176 9.04 -1.71 -2.58
C HIS A 176 9.98 -2.75 -3.21
N ARG A 177 10.53 -2.42 -4.37
CA ARG A 177 11.14 -3.39 -5.30
C ARG A 177 12.57 -3.79 -4.92
N ASP A 178 13.33 -2.91 -4.27
CA ASP A 178 14.76 -3.16 -4.00
C ASP A 178 15.16 -2.90 -2.53
N ALA A 179 15.34 -3.98 -1.77
CA ALA A 179 15.74 -3.92 -0.37
C ALA A 179 17.23 -3.56 -0.15
N SER A 180 18.03 -3.40 -1.20
CA SER A 180 19.39 -2.86 -1.09
C SER A 180 19.41 -1.34 -0.97
N LYS A 181 18.29 -0.66 -1.25
CA LYS A 181 18.14 0.80 -1.22
C LYS A 181 17.85 1.31 0.19
N LYS A 182 18.92 1.54 0.97
CA LYS A 182 18.80 2.02 2.35
C LYS A 182 18.05 3.36 2.44
N ASN A 183 18.28 4.28 1.51
CA ASN A 183 17.56 5.56 1.49
C ASN A 183 16.06 5.37 1.29
N SER A 184 15.63 4.56 0.32
CA SER A 184 14.23 4.18 0.14
C SER A 184 13.62 3.62 1.43
N ILE A 185 14.30 2.68 2.08
CA ILE A 185 13.83 2.05 3.32
C ILE A 185 13.62 3.10 4.41
N ASP A 186 14.62 3.94 4.68
CA ASP A 186 14.57 4.95 5.73
C ASP A 186 13.55 6.06 5.41
N ASN A 187 13.38 6.41 4.14
CA ASN A 187 12.46 7.44 3.68
C ASN A 187 10.99 7.01 3.72
N ILE A 188 10.67 5.72 3.50
CA ILE A 188 9.29 5.23 3.61
C ILE A 188 8.75 5.47 5.02
N VAL A 189 9.51 5.10 6.06
CA VAL A 189 9.05 5.30 7.46
C VAL A 189 8.96 6.79 7.79
N LYS A 190 9.93 7.60 7.34
CA LYS A 190 9.87 9.05 7.51
C LYS A 190 8.62 9.65 6.86
N CYS A 191 8.29 9.25 5.63
CA CYS A 191 7.08 9.69 4.94
C CYS A 191 5.81 9.32 5.71
N ILE A 192 5.72 8.11 6.26
CA ILE A 192 4.57 7.69 7.06
C ILE A 192 4.43 8.55 8.33
N MET A 193 5.54 8.82 9.01
CA MET A 193 5.54 9.66 10.22
C MET A 193 5.20 11.13 9.93
N GLU A 194 5.60 11.66 8.77
CA GLU A 194 5.32 13.05 8.38
C GLU A 194 3.86 13.24 7.95
N GLU A 195 3.28 12.27 7.25
CA GLU A 195 1.96 12.41 6.63
C GLU A 195 0.81 11.90 7.52
N LEU A 196 1.08 11.02 8.48
CA LEU A 196 0.09 10.61 9.46
C LEU A 196 -0.04 11.66 10.58
N PRO A 197 -1.26 11.94 11.05
CA PRO A 197 -1.46 12.74 12.26
C PRO A 197 -0.72 12.14 13.46
N PRO A 198 -0.19 12.95 14.40
CA PRO A 198 0.56 12.46 15.56
C PRO A 198 -0.17 11.38 16.38
N GLU A 199 -1.50 11.48 16.50
CA GLU A 199 -2.35 10.52 17.18
C GLU A 199 -2.43 9.15 16.47
N MET A 200 -2.05 9.08 15.20
CA MET A 200 -2.00 7.88 14.37
C MET A 200 -0.57 7.38 14.15
N HIS A 201 0.43 7.95 14.82
CA HIS A 201 1.80 7.47 14.70
C HIS A 201 1.94 6.05 15.28
N PRO A 202 2.60 5.13 14.57
CA PRO A 202 2.92 3.84 15.13
C PRO A 202 3.91 4.03 16.28
N LYS A 203 3.76 3.25 17.36
CA LYS A 203 4.73 3.26 18.46
C LYS A 203 6.11 2.80 17.96
N PRO A 204 7.22 3.22 18.59
CA PRO A 204 8.58 2.86 18.14
C PRO A 204 8.85 1.35 17.97
N ASP A 205 8.18 0.52 18.76
CA ASP A 205 8.28 -0.95 18.75
C ASP A 205 7.20 -1.63 17.89
N ALA A 206 6.30 -0.85 17.31
CA ALA A 206 5.14 -1.33 16.57
C ALA A 206 5.38 -1.40 15.07
N TYR A 207 6.60 -1.20 14.58
CA TYR A 207 6.90 -1.37 13.16
C TYR A 207 8.29 -1.96 12.94
N TYR A 208 8.45 -2.69 11.84
CA TYR A 208 9.70 -3.35 11.48
C TYR A 208 9.79 -3.52 9.97
N TYR A 209 11.03 -3.63 9.48
CA TYR A 209 11.32 -3.91 8.08
C TYR A 209 11.78 -5.36 7.90
N LYS A 210 11.38 -6.00 6.80
CA LYS A 210 11.90 -7.30 6.38
C LYS A 210 12.12 -7.34 4.87
N ARG A 211 13.24 -7.93 4.45
CA ARG A 211 13.38 -8.34 3.04
C ARG A 211 12.43 -9.50 2.77
N HIS A 212 11.91 -9.58 1.56
CA HIS A 212 11.03 -10.67 1.17
C HIS A 212 11.72 -12.04 1.33
N SER A 213 13.03 -12.09 1.06
CA SER A 213 13.87 -13.29 1.24
C SER A 213 13.96 -13.81 2.67
N ASP A 214 13.67 -12.99 3.67
CA ASP A 214 13.88 -13.32 5.09
C ASP A 214 12.60 -13.92 5.73
N HIS A 215 11.53 -14.06 4.96
CA HIS A 215 10.29 -14.66 5.43
C HIS A 215 10.38 -16.19 5.43
N ALA A 216 9.87 -16.83 6.49
CA ALA A 216 9.95 -18.28 6.68
C ALA A 216 9.25 -19.10 5.57
N GLY A 217 8.29 -18.50 4.86
CA GLY A 217 7.58 -19.12 3.74
C GLY A 217 8.17 -18.81 2.37
N PHE A 218 9.29 -18.07 2.32
CA PHE A 218 9.87 -17.62 1.06
C PHE A 218 10.43 -18.80 0.26
N ASN A 219 9.83 -19.09 -0.90
CA ASN A 219 10.27 -20.20 -1.75
C ASN A 219 10.18 -19.83 -3.24
N PRO A 220 11.18 -19.09 -3.77
CA PRO A 220 11.14 -18.62 -5.14
C PRO A 220 11.35 -19.76 -6.14
N PRO A 221 10.76 -19.65 -7.35
CA PRO A 221 11.05 -20.56 -8.46
C PRO A 221 12.56 -20.69 -8.74
N PRO A 222 13.05 -21.87 -9.18
CA PRO A 222 14.48 -22.11 -9.41
C PRO A 222 15.14 -21.06 -10.32
N GLU A 223 14.42 -20.61 -11.35
CA GLU A 223 14.89 -19.58 -12.30
C GLU A 223 15.24 -18.26 -11.61
N LEU A 224 14.52 -17.91 -10.54
CA LEU A 224 14.74 -16.65 -9.82
C LEU A 224 15.76 -16.78 -8.68
N LYS A 225 16.08 -18.01 -8.24
CA LYS A 225 17.15 -18.24 -7.25
C LYS A 225 18.50 -17.76 -7.75
N VAL A 226 18.77 -17.94 -9.05
CA VAL A 226 20.01 -17.46 -9.70
C VAL A 226 20.15 -15.94 -9.56
N VAL A 227 19.04 -15.20 -9.68
CA VAL A 227 19.03 -13.73 -9.53
C VAL A 227 19.39 -13.33 -8.09
N LEU A 228 18.82 -14.02 -7.10
CA LEU A 228 19.13 -13.79 -5.69
C LEU A 228 20.60 -14.09 -5.36
N ASP A 229 21.11 -15.21 -5.84
CA ASP A 229 22.49 -15.63 -5.56
C ASP A 229 23.49 -14.67 -6.21
N SER A 230 23.21 -14.23 -7.45
CA SER A 230 24.01 -13.19 -8.11
C SER A 230 24.03 -11.89 -7.30
N ARG A 231 22.87 -11.44 -6.80
CA ARG A 231 22.78 -10.21 -6.00
C ARG A 231 23.50 -10.34 -4.67
N ARG A 232 23.37 -11.47 -3.99
CA ARG A 232 24.09 -11.75 -2.73
C ARG A 232 25.61 -11.69 -2.93
N GLN A 233 26.11 -12.30 -4.02
CA GLN A 233 27.54 -12.26 -4.34
C GLN A 233 28.03 -10.83 -4.64
N GLU A 234 27.23 -10.00 -5.31
CA GLU A 234 27.55 -8.58 -5.52
C GLU A 234 27.62 -7.82 -4.20
N GLU A 235 26.63 -7.99 -3.31
CA GLU A 235 26.60 -7.35 -1.99
C GLU A 235 27.80 -7.79 -1.13
N GLU A 236 28.15 -9.08 -1.13
CA GLU A 236 29.32 -9.61 -0.42
C GLU A 236 30.64 -9.03 -0.95
N LYS A 237 30.78 -8.91 -2.28
CA LYS A 237 31.96 -8.29 -2.92
C LYS A 237 32.08 -6.81 -2.55
N LEU A 238 30.97 -6.06 -2.59
CA LEU A 238 30.94 -4.65 -2.19
C LEU A 238 31.30 -4.49 -0.71
N ALA A 239 30.76 -5.35 0.16
CA ALA A 239 31.08 -5.34 1.58
C ALA A 239 32.55 -5.70 1.85
N ALA A 240 33.13 -6.64 1.11
CA ALA A 240 34.54 -6.99 1.20
C ALA A 240 35.44 -5.84 0.72
N ALA A 241 35.10 -5.19 -0.39
CA ALA A 241 35.83 -4.03 -0.91
C ALA A 241 35.81 -2.85 0.08
N ALA A 242 34.67 -2.58 0.71
CA ALA A 242 34.54 -1.54 1.73
C ALA A 242 35.41 -1.81 2.96
N LYS A 243 35.62 -3.08 3.33
CA LYS A 243 36.51 -3.48 4.44
C LYS A 243 37.99 -3.49 4.07
N GLY A 244 38.34 -3.68 2.79
CA GLY A 244 39.72 -3.71 2.30
C GLY A 244 40.33 -2.34 1.96
N GLY A 245 39.52 -1.28 1.92
CA GLY A 245 39.94 0.06 1.47
C GLY A 245 40.68 0.93 2.50
N ASP A 246 40.94 0.45 3.72
CA ASP A 246 41.50 1.28 4.82
C ASP A 246 43.04 1.21 4.95
N ALA A 247 43.74 0.75 3.91
CA ALA A 247 45.20 0.78 3.85
C ALA A 247 45.68 2.13 3.25
N LYS A 248 45.95 3.12 4.11
CA LYS A 248 46.68 4.34 3.73
C LYS A 248 47.99 3.96 3.02
N PRO A 249 48.34 4.54 1.86
CA PRO A 249 49.68 4.42 1.34
C PRO A 249 50.63 5.14 2.30
N ALA A 250 51.56 4.39 2.89
CA ALA A 250 52.66 4.95 3.65
C ALA A 250 53.56 5.72 2.67
N VAL A 251 53.41 7.05 2.65
CA VAL A 251 54.37 7.93 1.98
C VAL A 251 55.58 8.04 2.91
N THR A 252 56.58 7.19 2.69
CA THR A 252 57.89 7.32 3.32
C THR A 252 58.62 8.47 2.64
N VAL A 253 58.72 9.61 3.33
CA VAL A 253 59.57 10.72 2.89
C VAL A 253 60.99 10.43 3.40
N GLU A 254 61.87 9.98 2.52
CA GLU A 254 63.31 10.00 2.79
C GLU A 254 63.81 11.44 2.72
N SER A 255 64.48 11.89 3.78
CA SER A 255 65.13 13.21 3.85
C SER A 255 66.50 13.14 3.17
N PRO A 256 66.89 14.13 2.35
CA PRO A 256 68.24 14.18 1.79
C PRO A 256 69.25 14.64 2.86
N GLN A 257 70.50 14.18 2.70
CA GLN A 257 71.66 14.39 3.56
C GLN A 257 71.98 15.86 3.86
#